data_AF-A0A7C3ETJ7-F1
#
_entry.id   AF-A0A7C3ETJ7-F1
#
_cell.length_a   1.000
_cell.length_b   1.000
_cell.length_c   1.000
_cell.angle_alpha   90.00
_cell.angle_beta   90.00
_cell.angle_gamma   90.00
#
_symmetry.space_group_name_H-M   'P 1'
#
loop_
_entity.id
_entity.type
_entity.pdbx_description
1 polymer ?
#
loop_
_entity_poly.entity_id
_entity_poly.type
_entity_poly.pdbx_seq_one_letter_code
_entity_poly.pdbx_strand_id
1 'polypeptide(L)'
;MPSAVSGWEECAHLPPAHGAASPQEWKQRFQQGWEKIRQWFHPPIDAEHQHLGQELNVWLWKEGFASWDKALDKVGDELQNFRRSPDFHKPELLAAFGLPIRFRHHPASFASPKQYNRAASLLQIRVIPINGKYHPLVWRADGPLVPSQKPPKLEYKGNYSEQRQPPTDWDRALNQFLKKIQDSCV
;
A
#
# COMPACT_ATOMS: atom_id res chain seq x y z
N MET A 1 14.27 -19.40 -44.00
CA MET A 1 13.17 -18.66 -43.37
C MET A 1 13.78 -17.81 -42.26
N PRO A 2 13.88 -16.48 -42.40
CA PRO A 2 14.35 -15.63 -41.30
C PRO A 2 13.34 -15.74 -40.16
N SER A 3 13.82 -16.07 -38.95
CA SER A 3 13.00 -16.05 -37.75
C SER A 3 12.49 -14.63 -37.56
N ALA A 4 11.17 -14.46 -37.43
CA ALA A 4 10.59 -13.20 -37.00
C ALA A 4 11.18 -12.84 -35.64
N VAL A 5 12.14 -11.92 -35.62
CA VAL A 5 12.59 -11.27 -34.40
C VAL A 5 11.37 -10.53 -33.89
N SER A 6 10.73 -11.03 -32.84
CA SER A 6 9.64 -10.32 -32.18
C SER A 6 10.20 -8.97 -31.77
N GLY A 7 9.63 -7.86 -32.27
CA GLY A 7 10.10 -6.49 -32.02
C GLY A 7 9.88 -6.01 -30.58
N TRP A 8 10.17 -6.86 -29.60
CA TRP A 8 9.98 -6.72 -28.17
C TRP A 8 11.15 -7.38 -27.42
N GLU A 9 12.38 -7.26 -27.93
CA GLU A 9 13.58 -7.83 -27.29
C GLU A 9 13.73 -7.29 -25.84
N GLU A 10 13.27 -6.07 -25.61
CA GLU A 10 13.25 -5.42 -24.31
C GLU A 10 12.33 -6.08 -23.28
N CYS A 11 11.35 -6.90 -23.69
CA CYS A 11 10.53 -7.69 -22.79
C CYS A 11 11.33 -8.82 -22.12
N ALA A 12 12.46 -9.24 -22.69
CA ALA A 12 13.38 -10.17 -22.02
C ALA A 12 13.97 -9.56 -20.73
N HIS A 13 13.94 -8.24 -20.58
CA HIS A 13 14.35 -7.51 -19.38
C HIS A 13 13.22 -7.31 -18.35
N LEU A 14 12.06 -7.94 -18.55
CA LEU A 14 10.96 -8.03 -17.58
C LEU A 14 10.87 -9.46 -17.04
N PRO A 15 11.85 -9.93 -16.23
CA PRO A 15 11.79 -11.29 -15.71
C PRO A 15 10.50 -11.45 -14.88
N PRO A 16 9.73 -12.54 -15.08
CA PRO A 16 8.62 -12.81 -14.20
C PRO A 16 9.17 -13.02 -12.78
N ALA A 17 8.70 -12.21 -11.84
CA ALA A 17 8.99 -12.42 -10.43
C ALA A 17 8.40 -13.75 -9.92
N HIS A 18 7.33 -14.22 -10.57
CA HIS A 18 6.77 -15.56 -10.37
C HIS A 18 7.80 -16.63 -10.73
N GLY A 19 7.99 -17.61 -9.84
CA GLY A 19 9.01 -18.65 -9.98
C GLY A 19 10.35 -18.31 -9.32
N ALA A 20 10.44 -17.21 -8.55
CA ALA A 20 11.57 -16.99 -7.63
C ALA A 20 11.65 -18.11 -6.58
N ALA A 21 12.86 -18.50 -6.20
CA ALA A 21 13.12 -19.52 -5.18
C ALA A 21 13.05 -18.96 -3.74
N SER A 22 13.15 -17.63 -3.60
CA SER A 22 13.10 -16.95 -2.30
C SER A 22 12.43 -15.56 -2.37
N PRO A 23 11.96 -15.01 -1.23
CA PRO A 23 11.46 -13.64 -1.18
C PRO A 23 12.48 -12.59 -1.64
N GLN A 24 13.75 -12.75 -1.29
CA GLN A 24 14.80 -11.82 -1.68
C GLN A 24 14.97 -11.77 -3.20
N GLU A 25 15.02 -12.95 -3.82
CA GLU A 25 15.10 -13.07 -5.28
C GLU A 25 13.85 -12.51 -5.96
N TRP A 26 12.67 -12.77 -5.39
CA TRP A 26 11.42 -12.20 -5.89
C TRP A 26 11.48 -10.67 -5.91
N LYS A 27 11.94 -10.05 -4.81
CA LYS A 27 12.06 -8.60 -4.69
C LYS A 27 13.06 -8.04 -5.71
N GLN A 28 14.19 -8.70 -5.90
CA GLN A 28 15.18 -8.30 -6.91
C GLN A 28 14.60 -8.34 -8.32
N ARG A 29 13.94 -9.44 -8.71
CA ARG A 29 13.30 -9.56 -10.04
C ARG A 29 12.21 -8.52 -10.23
N PHE A 30 11.40 -8.27 -9.18
CA PHE A 30 10.38 -7.22 -9.20
C PHE A 30 10.99 -5.84 -9.41
N GLN A 31 12.06 -5.50 -8.69
CA GLN A 31 12.76 -4.21 -8.81
C GLN A 31 13.37 -4.03 -10.20
N GLN A 32 14.02 -5.05 -10.75
CA GLN A 32 14.53 -5.03 -12.12
C GLN A 32 13.43 -4.76 -13.15
N GLY A 33 12.29 -5.46 -13.02
CA GLY A 33 11.14 -5.22 -13.88
C GLY A 33 10.55 -3.82 -13.70
N TRP A 34 10.51 -3.31 -12.46
CA TRP A 34 10.02 -1.98 -12.14
C TRP A 34 10.87 -0.88 -12.78
N GLU A 35 12.20 -0.98 -12.66
CA GLU A 35 13.15 -0.07 -13.28
C GLU A 35 12.93 0.01 -14.80
N LYS A 36 12.70 -1.15 -15.44
CA LYS A 36 12.41 -1.18 -16.88
C LYS A 36 11.08 -0.51 -17.22
N ILE A 37 10.02 -0.80 -16.46
CA ILE A 37 8.71 -0.15 -16.63
C ILE A 37 8.84 1.38 -16.50
N ARG A 38 9.66 1.87 -15.56
CA ARG A 38 9.85 3.31 -15.34
C ARG A 38 10.63 4.01 -16.45
N GLN A 39 11.43 3.29 -17.23
CA GLN A 39 12.06 3.84 -18.44
C GLN A 39 11.01 4.14 -19.53
N TRP A 40 9.92 3.38 -19.57
CA TRP A 40 8.85 3.55 -20.56
C TRP A 40 7.75 4.48 -20.07
N PHE A 41 7.43 4.41 -18.78
CA PHE A 41 6.30 5.10 -18.18
C PHE A 41 6.77 5.93 -16.98
N HIS A 42 6.90 7.23 -17.20
CA HIS A 42 7.20 8.19 -16.13
C HIS A 42 5.96 8.41 -15.26
N PRO A 43 6.12 8.62 -13.94
CA PRO A 43 5.01 9.01 -13.09
C PRO A 43 4.49 10.40 -13.50
N PRO A 44 3.19 10.69 -13.28
CA PRO A 44 2.64 12.03 -13.48
C PRO A 44 3.31 13.04 -12.54
N ILE A 45 3.54 14.27 -13.01
CA ILE A 45 4.10 15.37 -12.21
C ILE A 45 3.02 15.94 -11.28
N ASP A 46 1.82 16.17 -11.81
CA ASP A 46 0.68 16.76 -11.09
C ASP A 46 -0.45 15.74 -10.93
N ALA A 47 -0.23 14.76 -10.04
CA ALA A 47 -1.19 13.69 -9.82
C ALA A 47 -2.37 14.13 -8.94
N GLU A 48 -3.58 14.06 -9.47
CA GLU A 48 -4.83 14.26 -8.71
C GLU A 48 -5.34 12.99 -8.04
N HIS A 49 -4.78 11.84 -8.39
CA HIS A 49 -5.19 10.54 -7.89
C HIS A 49 -3.96 9.70 -7.54
N GLN A 50 -4.19 8.59 -6.84
CA GLN A 50 -3.16 7.64 -6.49
C GLN A 50 -2.53 7.06 -7.77
N HIS A 51 -1.21 6.98 -7.78
CA HIS A 51 -0.47 6.42 -8.89
C HIS A 51 0.70 5.57 -8.38
N LEU A 52 1.34 4.87 -9.30
CA LEU A 52 2.61 4.24 -8.99
C LEU A 52 3.72 5.27 -9.18
N GLY A 53 4.56 5.41 -8.17
CA GLY A 53 5.62 6.39 -8.09
C GLY A 53 6.78 6.16 -9.04
N GLN A 54 7.81 7.01 -8.91
CA GLN A 54 9.10 6.74 -9.54
C GLN A 54 9.69 5.44 -8.97
N GLU A 55 9.70 5.33 -7.65
CA GLU A 55 10.04 4.10 -6.94
C GLU A 55 8.77 3.41 -6.46
N LEU A 56 8.84 2.08 -6.34
CA LEU A 56 7.78 1.30 -5.74
C LEU A 56 8.36 0.39 -4.67
N ASN A 57 8.35 0.90 -3.45
CA ASN A 57 8.82 0.15 -2.30
C ASN A 57 7.84 -0.97 -1.96
N VAL A 58 8.41 -2.17 -1.82
CA VAL A 58 7.69 -3.38 -1.46
C VAL A 58 8.25 -3.96 -0.17
N TRP A 59 7.35 -4.38 0.70
CA TRP A 59 7.61 -5.08 1.94
C TRP A 59 7.06 -6.49 1.81
N LEU A 60 7.94 -7.43 1.46
CA LEU A 60 7.59 -8.84 1.27
C LEU A 60 8.08 -9.63 2.48
N TRP A 61 7.19 -10.34 3.16
CA TRP A 61 7.53 -11.09 4.36
C TRP A 61 8.58 -12.17 4.06
N LYS A 62 9.61 -12.25 4.92
CA LYS A 62 10.66 -13.28 4.85
C LYS A 62 10.07 -14.67 5.10
N GLU A 63 9.19 -14.76 6.09
CA GLU A 63 8.50 -15.99 6.46
C GLU A 63 7.30 -16.24 5.55
N GLY A 64 7.18 -17.49 5.11
CA GLY A 64 6.07 -17.96 4.27
C GLY A 64 5.14 -18.87 5.06
N PHE A 65 3.85 -18.76 4.76
CA PHE A 65 2.77 -19.51 5.41
C PHE A 65 2.33 -20.71 4.57
N ALA A 66 1.73 -21.69 5.23
CA ALA A 66 1.26 -22.93 4.60
C ALA A 66 0.02 -22.74 3.70
N SER A 67 -0.74 -21.65 3.87
CA SER A 67 -1.90 -21.34 3.05
C SER A 67 -2.01 -19.84 2.80
N TRP A 68 -2.73 -19.49 1.73
CA TRP A 68 -3.04 -18.11 1.38
C TRP A 68 -3.81 -17.41 2.51
N ASP A 69 -4.79 -18.08 3.12
CA ASP A 69 -5.58 -17.52 4.22
C ASP A 69 -4.71 -17.17 5.43
N LYS A 70 -3.79 -18.05 5.84
CA LYS A 70 -2.87 -17.79 6.97
C LYS A 70 -1.95 -16.60 6.70
N ALA A 71 -1.50 -16.44 5.45
CA ALA A 71 -0.72 -15.28 5.07
C ALA A 71 -1.56 -14.00 5.15
N LEU A 72 -2.79 -14.03 4.64
CA LEU A 72 -3.68 -12.88 4.70
C LEU A 72 -4.08 -12.51 6.14
N ASP A 73 -4.39 -13.51 6.96
CA ASP A 73 -4.69 -13.33 8.38
C ASP A 73 -3.52 -12.67 9.10
N LYS A 74 -2.29 -13.12 8.85
CA LYS A 74 -1.10 -12.53 9.47
C LYS A 74 -1.00 -11.02 9.21
N VAL A 75 -1.09 -10.60 7.95
CA VAL A 75 -0.98 -9.17 7.61
C VAL A 75 -2.23 -8.39 8.06
N GLY A 76 -3.40 -9.03 8.04
CA GLY A 76 -4.65 -8.48 8.57
C GLY A 76 -4.56 -8.19 10.07
N ASP A 77 -4.00 -9.11 10.85
CA ASP A 77 -3.78 -8.95 12.29
C ASP A 77 -2.79 -7.84 12.59
N GLU A 78 -1.66 -7.76 11.87
CA GLU A 78 -0.70 -6.65 12.03
C GLU A 78 -1.36 -5.29 11.79
N LEU A 79 -2.15 -5.18 10.71
CA LEU A 79 -2.86 -3.95 10.37
C LEU A 79 -3.96 -3.64 11.39
N GLN A 80 -4.74 -4.63 11.81
CA GLN A 80 -5.82 -4.45 12.77
C GLN A 80 -5.27 -4.00 14.13
N ASN A 81 -4.21 -4.65 14.61
CA ASN A 81 -3.55 -4.32 15.88
C ASN A 81 -2.96 -2.91 15.83
N PHE A 82 -2.33 -2.53 14.71
CA PHE A 82 -1.82 -1.18 14.50
C PHE A 82 -2.94 -0.14 14.58
N ARG A 83 -4.05 -0.35 13.86
CA ARG A 83 -5.19 0.58 13.81
C ARG A 83 -5.94 0.73 15.13
N ARG A 84 -5.84 -0.26 16.03
CA ARG A 84 -6.44 -0.24 17.36
C ARG A 84 -5.53 0.35 18.44
N SER A 85 -4.25 0.59 18.13
CA SER A 85 -3.33 1.24 19.07
C SER A 85 -3.83 2.64 19.44
N PRO A 86 -3.85 3.04 20.73
CA PRO A 86 -4.31 4.35 21.17
C PRO A 86 -3.66 5.53 20.45
N ASP A 87 -2.39 5.39 20.06
CA ASP A 87 -1.62 6.44 19.37
C ASP A 87 -2.10 6.69 17.94
N PHE A 88 -2.71 5.68 17.31
CA PHE A 88 -3.09 5.70 15.90
C PHE A 88 -4.59 5.56 15.67
N HIS A 89 -5.39 5.24 16.68
CA HIS A 89 -6.84 5.05 16.58
C HIS A 89 -7.60 6.38 16.45
N LYS A 90 -7.24 7.20 15.46
CA LYS A 90 -7.82 8.51 15.17
C LYS A 90 -8.23 8.61 13.69
N PRO A 91 -9.42 9.13 13.36
CA PRO A 91 -9.90 9.20 11.98
C PRO A 91 -8.94 9.85 10.99
N GLU A 92 -8.35 10.97 11.37
CA GLU A 92 -7.43 11.75 10.53
C GLU A 92 -6.11 11.03 10.24
N LEU A 93 -5.65 10.18 11.16
CA LEU A 93 -4.48 9.32 10.96
C LEU A 93 -4.83 8.06 10.16
N LEU A 94 -6.00 7.48 10.42
CA LEU A 94 -6.43 6.26 9.76
C LEU A 94 -6.92 6.48 8.32
N ALA A 95 -7.22 7.72 7.93
CA ALA A 95 -7.60 8.09 6.58
C ALA A 95 -6.57 7.64 5.52
N ALA A 96 -5.28 7.56 5.88
CA ALA A 96 -4.24 7.05 4.99
C ALA A 96 -4.46 5.59 4.53
N PHE A 97 -5.24 4.82 5.28
CA PHE A 97 -5.66 3.45 4.95
C PHE A 97 -6.98 3.39 4.16
N GLY A 98 -7.40 4.52 3.60
CA GLY A 98 -8.60 4.64 2.78
C GLY A 98 -9.83 5.12 3.54
N LEU A 99 -10.83 5.58 2.80
CA LEU A 99 -12.08 6.11 3.31
C LEU A 99 -13.28 5.60 2.46
N PRO A 100 -14.49 5.48 3.02
CA PRO A 100 -14.87 5.83 4.39
C PRO A 100 -14.44 4.79 5.43
N ILE A 101 -14.34 5.21 6.69
CA ILE A 101 -14.03 4.33 7.82
C ILE A 101 -15.18 4.36 8.81
N ARG A 102 -15.60 3.18 9.29
CA ARG A 102 -16.58 3.03 10.37
C ARG A 102 -15.89 2.61 11.65
N PHE A 103 -16.32 3.19 12.77
CA PHE A 103 -15.81 2.91 14.09
C PHE A 103 -16.92 2.36 14.98
N ARG A 104 -16.67 1.26 15.68
CA ARG A 104 -17.64 0.68 16.61
C ARG A 104 -17.64 1.38 17.98
N HIS A 105 -16.47 1.79 18.46
CA HIS A 105 -16.25 2.33 19.80
C HIS A 105 -15.40 3.60 19.78
N HIS A 106 -15.65 4.51 18.82
CA HIS A 106 -14.95 5.79 18.72
C HIS A 106 -15.97 6.92 18.60
N PRO A 107 -15.76 8.10 19.22
CA PRO A 107 -16.71 9.21 19.18
C PRO A 107 -17.09 9.66 17.77
N ALA A 108 -16.17 9.53 16.79
CA ALA A 108 -16.46 9.86 15.39
C ALA A 108 -17.54 8.97 14.78
N SER A 109 -17.65 7.69 15.19
CA SER A 109 -18.50 6.61 14.65
C SER A 109 -18.33 6.27 13.16
N PHE A 110 -18.04 7.27 12.34
CA PHE A 110 -17.87 7.23 10.91
C PHE A 110 -17.03 8.42 10.46
N ALA A 111 -16.16 8.24 9.47
CA ALA A 111 -15.40 9.29 8.83
C ALA A 111 -15.41 9.10 7.31
N SER A 112 -15.65 10.18 6.57
CA SER A 112 -15.64 10.23 5.10
C SER A 112 -14.93 11.49 4.59
N PRO A 113 -14.44 11.51 3.34
CA PRO A 113 -13.84 12.71 2.77
C PRO A 113 -14.92 13.75 2.48
N LYS A 114 -14.65 15.00 2.85
CA LYS A 114 -15.53 16.14 2.55
C LYS A 114 -15.50 16.39 1.05
N GLN A 115 -16.67 16.35 0.40
CA GLN A 115 -16.89 16.52 -1.06
C GLN A 115 -16.65 15.28 -1.94
N TYR A 116 -16.26 14.13 -1.37
CA TYR A 116 -16.01 12.92 -2.14
C TYR A 116 -16.70 11.71 -1.51
N ASN A 117 -17.06 10.71 -2.32
CA ASN A 117 -17.75 9.53 -1.83
C ASN A 117 -16.80 8.50 -1.20
N ARG A 118 -15.58 8.39 -1.74
CA ARG A 118 -14.61 7.35 -1.38
C ARG A 118 -13.21 7.79 -1.74
N ALA A 119 -12.24 7.31 -0.98
CA ALA A 119 -10.84 7.32 -1.37
C ALA A 119 -10.22 5.95 -1.11
N ALA A 120 -9.49 5.41 -2.09
CA ALA A 120 -8.81 4.13 -1.94
C ALA A 120 -7.68 4.22 -0.90
N SER A 121 -7.29 3.08 -0.32
CA SER A 121 -6.12 3.02 0.56
C SER A 121 -4.85 3.26 -0.25
N LEU A 122 -3.92 4.08 0.27
CA LEU A 122 -2.56 4.13 -0.28
C LEU A 122 -1.82 2.81 -0.05
N LEU A 123 -2.20 2.06 0.97
CA LEU A 123 -1.64 0.76 1.28
C LEU A 123 -2.34 -0.33 0.49
N GLN A 124 -1.55 -1.15 -0.22
CA GLN A 124 -2.02 -2.28 -0.99
C GLN A 124 -1.42 -3.57 -0.43
N ILE A 125 -2.26 -4.59 -0.30
CA ILE A 125 -1.90 -5.89 0.28
C ILE A 125 -2.15 -6.97 -0.77
N ARG A 126 -1.18 -7.86 -0.95
CA ARG A 126 -1.24 -9.06 -1.79
C ARG A 126 -0.58 -10.23 -1.06
N VAL A 127 -0.78 -11.44 -1.57
CA VAL A 127 -0.08 -12.64 -1.10
C VAL A 127 0.59 -13.27 -2.31
N ILE A 128 1.89 -13.53 -2.19
CA ILE A 128 2.73 -14.02 -3.26
C ILE A 128 3.13 -15.48 -2.99
N PRO A 129 2.83 -16.43 -3.88
CA PRO A 129 3.31 -17.79 -3.77
C PRO A 129 4.80 -17.86 -4.17
N ILE A 130 5.64 -18.38 -3.28
CA ILE A 130 7.08 -18.56 -3.48
C ILE A 130 7.46 -19.93 -2.92
N ASN A 131 8.00 -20.80 -3.77
CA ASN A 131 8.51 -22.12 -3.40
C ASN A 131 7.56 -22.93 -2.46
N GLY A 132 6.28 -23.03 -2.84
CA GLY A 132 5.27 -23.78 -2.09
C GLY A 132 4.77 -23.12 -0.81
N LYS A 133 5.17 -21.88 -0.51
CA LYS A 133 4.69 -21.08 0.61
C LYS A 133 4.03 -19.78 0.15
N TYR A 134 3.23 -19.18 1.02
CA TYR A 134 2.50 -17.95 0.75
C TYR A 134 3.07 -16.79 1.58
N HIS A 135 3.49 -15.71 0.92
CA HIS A 135 4.17 -14.59 1.57
C HIS A 135 3.34 -13.30 1.44
N PRO A 136 2.97 -12.64 2.54
CA PRO A 136 2.37 -11.31 2.48
C PRO A 136 3.27 -10.29 1.80
N LEU A 137 2.69 -9.52 0.89
CA LEU A 137 3.30 -8.40 0.20
C LEU A 137 2.51 -7.14 0.52
N VAL A 138 3.20 -6.12 0.99
CA VAL A 138 2.66 -4.78 1.18
C VAL A 138 3.41 -3.82 0.25
N TRP A 139 2.67 -2.90 -0.37
CA TRP A 139 3.26 -1.77 -1.07
C TRP A 139 2.40 -0.53 -0.89
N ARG A 140 3.02 0.63 -1.11
CA ARG A 140 2.39 1.94 -0.95
C ARG A 140 2.30 2.63 -2.31
N ALA A 141 1.12 3.12 -2.67
CA ALA A 141 0.92 4.00 -3.81
C ALA A 141 1.37 5.43 -3.47
N ASP A 142 1.80 6.17 -4.49
CA ASP A 142 2.09 7.60 -4.42
C ASP A 142 0.85 8.43 -4.78
N GLY A 143 0.95 9.74 -4.59
CA GLY A 143 -0.11 10.69 -4.90
C GLY A 143 -1.03 11.01 -3.70
N PRO A 144 -1.99 11.93 -3.89
CA PRO A 144 -2.92 12.31 -2.83
C PRO A 144 -3.98 11.24 -2.58
N LEU A 145 -4.52 11.19 -1.36
CA LEU A 145 -5.73 10.41 -1.05
C LEU A 145 -6.97 10.99 -1.77
N VAL A 146 -7.04 12.30 -1.90
CA VAL A 146 -8.16 13.06 -2.46
C VAL A 146 -7.63 14.15 -3.41
N PRO A 147 -8.22 14.35 -4.60
CA PRO A 147 -7.78 15.37 -5.55
C PRO A 147 -7.64 16.76 -4.93
N SER A 148 -6.55 17.45 -5.29
CA SER A 148 -6.23 18.83 -4.92
C SER A 148 -6.23 19.13 -3.41
N GLN A 149 -6.20 18.12 -2.54
CA GLN A 149 -6.22 18.28 -1.08
C GLN A 149 -5.08 17.49 -0.40
N LYS A 150 -4.23 18.20 0.33
CA LYS A 150 -3.25 17.61 1.26
C LYS A 150 -3.16 18.49 2.51
N PRO A 151 -3.59 18.03 3.70
CA PRO A 151 -4.30 16.77 4.00
C PRO A 151 -5.79 16.79 3.55
N PRO A 152 -6.43 15.61 3.40
CA PRO A 152 -7.86 15.52 3.06
C PRO A 152 -8.73 16.10 4.17
N LYS A 153 -9.79 16.84 3.80
CA LYS A 153 -10.82 17.27 4.77
C LYS A 153 -11.78 16.12 5.05
N LEU A 154 -12.15 15.93 6.32
CA LEU A 154 -13.04 14.84 6.75
C LEU A 154 -14.35 15.37 7.31
N GLU A 155 -15.41 14.58 7.16
CA GLU A 155 -16.70 14.74 7.81
C GLU A 155 -17.00 13.54 8.71
N TYR A 156 -17.66 13.81 9.83
CA TYR A 156 -17.94 12.82 10.88
C TYR A 156 -19.44 12.74 11.16
N LYS A 157 -19.95 11.56 11.55
CA LYS A 157 -21.36 11.41 11.97
C LYS A 157 -21.58 11.47 13.49
N GLY A 158 -20.57 11.15 14.29
CA GLY A 158 -20.67 11.13 15.75
C GLY A 158 -20.20 12.44 16.40
N ASN A 159 -20.21 12.46 17.73
CA ASN A 159 -19.82 13.61 18.55
C ASN A 159 -18.29 13.71 18.65
N TYR A 160 -17.62 13.86 17.52
CA TYR A 160 -16.19 14.08 17.43
C TYR A 160 -15.94 15.51 16.96
N SER A 161 -15.60 16.36 17.92
CA SER A 161 -15.36 17.78 17.72
C SER A 161 -13.90 18.13 18.05
N GLU A 162 -12.93 17.24 17.76
CA GLU A 162 -11.55 17.67 17.87
C GLU A 162 -11.25 18.67 16.75
N GLN A 163 -11.22 19.94 17.16
CA GLN A 163 -10.59 21.09 16.50
C GLN A 163 -9.06 20.91 16.37
N ARG A 164 -8.56 19.68 16.31
CA ARG A 164 -7.15 19.42 16.02
C ARG A 164 -6.99 19.59 14.52
N GLN A 165 -6.18 20.56 14.14
CA GLN A 165 -5.74 20.69 12.75
C GLN A 165 -5.35 19.31 12.25
N PRO A 166 -5.78 18.91 11.04
CA PRO A 166 -5.35 17.64 10.47
C PRO A 166 -3.82 17.58 10.56
N PRO A 167 -3.25 16.43 10.97
CA PRO A 167 -1.83 16.33 11.23
C PRO A 167 -1.05 16.86 10.02
N THR A 168 0.01 17.63 10.29
CA THR A 168 0.88 18.20 9.25
C THR A 168 1.41 17.12 8.32
N ASP A 169 1.58 15.91 8.85
CA ASP A 169 1.84 14.67 8.10
C ASP A 169 0.67 13.69 8.29
N TRP A 170 -0.23 13.64 7.30
CA TRP A 170 -1.37 12.71 7.30
C TRP A 170 -0.96 11.27 6.96
N ASP A 171 0.22 11.07 6.36
CA ASP A 171 0.77 9.76 6.08
C ASP A 171 1.49 9.15 7.29
N ARG A 172 1.63 9.91 8.38
CA ARG A 172 2.36 9.49 9.59
C ARG A 172 2.00 8.08 10.03
N ALA A 173 0.71 7.75 10.13
CA ALA A 173 0.29 6.44 10.61
C ALA A 173 0.67 5.32 9.62
N LEU A 174 0.53 5.57 8.32
CA LEU A 174 0.92 4.62 7.29
C LEU A 174 2.44 4.40 7.30
N ASN A 175 3.23 5.47 7.37
CA ASN A 175 4.70 5.41 7.46
C ASN A 175 5.16 4.63 8.70
N GLN A 176 4.51 4.84 9.85
CA GLN A 176 4.82 4.11 11.08
C GLN A 176 4.41 2.64 10.99
N PHE A 177 3.31 2.31 10.33
CA PHE A 177 2.95 0.92 10.05
C PHE A 177 4.00 0.23 9.18
N LEU A 178 4.43 0.86 8.08
CA LEU A 178 5.47 0.33 7.20
C LEU A 178 6.80 0.11 7.94
N LYS A 179 7.18 1.04 8.83
CA LYS A 179 8.35 0.88 9.70
C LYS A 179 8.21 -0.31 10.66
N LYS A 180 7.03 -0.48 11.28
CA LYS A 180 6.76 -1.60 12.22
C LYS A 180 6.96 -2.96 11.54
N ILE A 181 6.54 -3.11 10.29
CA ILE A 181 6.62 -4.39 9.57
C ILE A 181 7.97 -4.63 8.90
N GLN A 182 8.84 -3.60 8.82
CA GLN A 182 10.07 -3.63 8.05
C GLN A 182 10.99 -4.80 8.42
N ASP A 183 11.17 -5.08 9.71
CA ASP A 183 12.07 -6.14 10.17
C ASP A 183 11.59 -7.55 9.77
N SER A 184 10.28 -7.72 9.53
CA SER A 184 9.70 -8.97 9.05
C SER A 184 9.88 -9.17 7.53
N CYS A 185 10.34 -8.14 6.81
CA CYS A 185 10.32 -8.08 5.35
C CYS A 185 11.71 -8.02 4.73
N VAL A 186 11.82 -8.52 3.50
CA VAL A 186 12.95 -8.23 2.59
C VAL A 186 12.76 -6.91 1.87
#